data_AF-A0A8T9C2I4-F1
#
_entry.id   AF-A0A8T9C2I4-F1
#
_cell.length_a   1.000
_cell.length_b   1.000
_cell.length_c   1.000
_cell.angle_alpha   90.00
_cell.angle_beta   90.00
_cell.angle_gamma   90.00
#
_symmetry.space_group_name_H-M   'P 1'
#
loop_
_entity.id
_entity.type
_entity.pdbx_description
1 polymer ?
#
loop_
_entity_poly.entity_id
_entity_poly.type
_entity_poly.pdbx_seq_one_letter_code
_entity_poly.pdbx_strand_id
1 'polypeptide(L)'
;MATPLAAPTPPPAPPASPAPIVYALPDMSIQVFSQTFHVNSSILKVHSAYFRTFLDSPDKVSQSDPDSEFKYEWVTHVDSDGKNWSITAKEKALPEAQNEPFVGDEQLQIVAFTALLSALNCLPMEIQNARQLCLVTEMADYCRVLPVVSNALYSAIFGNTRFVADIPENSIALLEAALKLRNKPLFRDCFIHVLGPSNEPRCLDLENEDLKELCRAAFMQLIHDLNVLHSEILELELADCDGFATAVFNVKKSKPTSFINSDRNMIKPYYYRAIYEVVPKKPKTGTKIRDSFAKLLANKLVLDRTKYLQSEEGKYTNSFLHFELADEDFPWDDSERSW
;
A
#
# COMPACT_ATOMS: atom_id res chain seq x y z
N MET A 1 62.14 -29.77 -20.38
CA MET A 1 61.81 -28.59 -19.55
C MET A 1 60.35 -28.70 -19.18
N ALA A 2 60.05 -29.09 -17.93
CA ALA A 2 58.69 -29.21 -17.44
C ALA A 2 58.29 -27.89 -16.76
N THR A 3 57.20 -27.30 -17.21
CA THR A 3 56.60 -26.07 -16.69
C THR A 3 56.01 -26.35 -15.29
N PRO A 4 56.25 -25.51 -14.28
CA PRO A 4 55.69 -25.74 -12.95
C PRO A 4 54.20 -25.38 -12.94
N LEU A 5 53.40 -26.25 -12.33
CA LEU A 5 51.97 -26.06 -12.09
C LEU A 5 51.78 -24.86 -11.14
N ALA A 6 51.02 -23.85 -11.56
CA ALA A 6 50.66 -22.72 -10.72
C ALA A 6 49.77 -23.19 -9.57
N ALA A 7 50.09 -22.74 -8.35
CA ALA A 7 49.29 -23.03 -7.16
C ALA A 7 47.88 -22.43 -7.30
N PRO A 8 46.83 -23.12 -6.81
CA PRO A 8 45.47 -22.59 -6.84
C PRO A 8 45.37 -21.32 -5.99
N THR A 9 44.86 -20.26 -6.61
CA THR A 9 44.51 -19.01 -5.93
C THR A 9 43.49 -19.29 -4.82
N PRO A 10 43.68 -18.71 -3.61
CA PRO A 10 42.72 -18.86 -2.53
C PRO A 10 41.35 -18.30 -2.95
N PRO A 11 40.24 -18.91 -2.50
CA PRO A 11 38.91 -18.43 -2.80
C PRO A 11 38.76 -16.98 -2.30
N PRO A 12 37.99 -16.14 -3.02
CA PRO A 12 37.74 -14.76 -2.62
C PRO A 12 37.14 -14.76 -1.21
N ALA A 13 37.65 -13.87 -0.36
CA ALA A 13 37.12 -13.68 0.99
C ALA A 13 35.61 -13.37 0.91
N PRO A 14 34.79 -13.92 1.82
CA PRO A 14 33.36 -13.61 1.84
C PRO A 14 33.16 -12.10 1.96
N PRO A 15 32.13 -11.53 1.30
CA PRO A 15 31.85 -10.10 1.38
C PRO A 15 31.69 -9.70 2.85
N ALA A 16 32.35 -8.61 3.24
CA ALA A 16 32.31 -8.11 4.61
C ALA A 16 30.85 -7.78 4.98
N SER A 17 30.36 -8.34 6.09
CA SER A 17 29.01 -8.04 6.58
C SER A 17 28.85 -6.54 6.83
N PRO A 18 27.67 -5.96 6.54
CA PRO A 18 27.40 -4.56 6.80
C PRO A 18 27.54 -4.23 8.29
N ALA A 19 27.86 -2.96 8.58
CA ALA A 19 27.95 -2.49 9.96
C ALA A 19 26.59 -2.63 10.68
N PRO A 20 26.57 -2.95 11.99
CA PRO A 20 25.32 -3.06 12.74
C PRO A 20 24.54 -1.75 12.78
N ILE A 21 23.21 -1.84 12.68
CA ILE A 21 22.30 -0.71 12.91
C ILE A 21 22.01 -0.65 14.41
N VAL A 22 22.40 0.45 15.06
CA VAL A 22 22.35 0.58 16.52
C VAL A 22 21.26 1.56 16.96
N TYR A 23 20.33 1.07 17.77
CA TYR A 23 19.30 1.87 18.43
C TYR A 23 19.74 2.28 19.85
N ALA A 24 19.02 3.20 20.47
CA ALA A 24 19.38 3.74 21.78
C ALA A 24 19.37 2.67 22.88
N LEU A 25 20.44 2.64 23.69
CA LEU A 25 20.60 1.75 24.85
C LEU A 25 20.39 0.26 24.50
N PRO A 26 21.19 -0.32 23.58
CA PRO A 26 20.99 -1.68 23.13
C PRO A 26 21.39 -2.68 24.21
N ASP A 27 20.55 -3.70 24.42
CA ASP A 27 20.82 -4.87 25.27
C ASP A 27 20.52 -6.19 24.55
N MET A 28 20.11 -6.13 23.27
CA MET A 28 19.77 -7.26 22.43
C MET A 28 20.37 -7.11 21.03
N SER A 29 20.86 -8.20 20.47
CA SER A 29 21.30 -8.31 19.07
C SER A 29 20.34 -9.18 18.27
N ILE A 30 19.88 -8.69 17.13
CA ILE A 30 19.05 -9.43 16.17
C ILE A 30 19.76 -9.42 14.82
N GLN A 31 20.17 -10.59 14.34
CA GLN A 31 20.67 -10.76 12.98
C GLN A 31 19.50 -11.13 12.06
N VAL A 32 19.20 -10.25 11.11
CA VAL A 32 18.26 -10.51 10.01
C VAL A 32 19.03 -10.64 8.72
N PHE A 33 19.17 -11.86 8.22
CA PHE A 33 20.03 -12.22 7.09
C PHE A 33 21.47 -11.69 7.29
N SER A 34 21.93 -10.82 6.39
CA SER A 34 23.25 -10.20 6.44
C SER A 34 23.33 -8.97 7.36
N GLN A 35 22.20 -8.44 7.84
CA GLN A 35 22.16 -7.22 8.65
C GLN A 35 21.95 -7.51 10.14
N THR A 36 22.84 -6.97 10.98
CA THR A 36 22.70 -7.01 12.43
C THR A 36 22.06 -5.74 12.97
N PHE A 37 21.15 -5.89 13.94
CA PHE A 37 20.46 -4.82 14.64
C PHE A 37 20.75 -4.92 16.13
N HIS A 38 21.24 -3.83 16.74
CA HIS A 38 21.40 -3.72 18.19
C HIS A 38 20.23 -2.88 18.74
N VAL A 39 19.37 -3.51 19.53
CA VAL A 39 18.08 -2.95 19.96
C VAL A 39 17.89 -3.06 21.46
N ASN A 40 16.94 -2.29 21.99
CA ASN A 40 16.55 -2.35 23.40
C ASN A 40 15.34 -3.30 23.57
N SER A 41 15.56 -4.41 24.26
CA SER A 41 14.59 -5.46 24.55
C SER A 41 13.39 -4.92 25.32
N SER A 42 13.56 -3.93 26.20
CA SER A 42 12.46 -3.34 26.97
C SER A 42 11.51 -2.57 26.06
N ILE A 43 12.02 -1.83 25.08
CA ILE A 43 11.19 -1.12 24.08
C ILE A 43 10.36 -2.13 23.28
N LEU A 44 10.99 -3.20 22.80
CA LEU A 44 10.28 -4.26 22.06
C LEU A 44 9.16 -4.88 22.90
N LYS A 45 9.42 -5.20 24.18
CA LYS A 45 8.41 -5.78 25.10
C LYS A 45 7.27 -4.83 25.45
N VAL A 46 7.52 -3.52 25.49
CA VAL A 46 6.47 -2.51 25.75
C VAL A 46 5.46 -2.51 24.61
N HIS A 47 5.95 -2.53 23.37
CA HIS A 47 5.12 -2.37 22.18
C HIS A 47 4.59 -3.68 21.59
N SER A 48 5.21 -4.83 21.89
CA SER A 48 4.88 -6.12 21.28
C SER A 48 4.56 -7.19 22.32
N ALA A 49 3.34 -7.73 22.25
CA ALA A 49 2.94 -8.90 23.03
C ALA A 49 3.76 -10.15 22.63
N TYR A 50 4.19 -10.23 21.37
CA TYR A 50 5.08 -11.27 20.88
C TYR A 50 6.42 -11.22 21.63
N PHE A 51 7.14 -10.09 21.57
CA PHE A 51 8.45 -9.98 22.23
C PHE A 51 8.34 -10.12 23.75
N ARG A 52 7.25 -9.64 24.38
CA ARG A 52 6.98 -9.84 25.81
C ARG A 52 6.88 -11.31 26.19
N THR A 53 6.17 -12.10 25.39
CA THR A 53 5.99 -13.55 25.65
C THR A 53 7.26 -14.33 25.37
N PHE A 54 7.96 -14.00 24.29
CA PHE A 54 9.03 -14.83 23.76
C PHE A 54 10.44 -14.45 24.22
N LEU A 55 10.69 -13.28 24.80
CA LEU A 55 12.04 -12.92 25.28
C LEU A 55 12.32 -13.46 26.68
N ASP A 56 11.33 -13.45 27.59
CA ASP A 56 11.52 -13.88 28.99
C ASP A 56 11.07 -15.33 29.26
N SER A 57 10.82 -16.11 28.21
CA SER A 57 10.51 -17.53 28.36
C SER A 57 11.68 -18.27 29.02
N PRO A 58 11.46 -19.11 30.05
CA PRO A 58 12.51 -19.80 30.79
C PRO A 58 13.50 -20.57 29.89
N ASP A 59 12.99 -21.06 28.76
CA ASP A 59 13.75 -21.80 27.75
C ASP A 59 14.68 -20.91 26.91
N LYS A 60 14.78 -19.60 27.17
CA LYS A 60 15.54 -18.61 26.39
C LYS A 60 16.38 -17.65 27.22
N VAL A 61 16.22 -17.63 28.55
CA VAL A 61 17.00 -16.77 29.48
C VAL A 61 18.20 -17.53 30.06
N SER A 62 18.23 -18.86 29.92
CA SER A 62 19.10 -19.74 30.71
C SER A 62 20.43 -20.11 30.05
N GLN A 63 20.79 -19.52 28.91
CA GLN A 63 21.95 -19.97 28.13
C GLN A 63 22.77 -18.85 27.44
N SER A 64 22.58 -17.58 27.85
CA SER A 64 23.43 -16.50 27.33
C SER A 64 24.90 -16.84 27.62
N ASP A 65 25.69 -16.96 26.56
CA ASP A 65 27.12 -17.25 26.61
C ASP A 65 27.77 -16.25 27.59
N PRO A 66 28.50 -16.70 28.64
CA PRO A 66 29.07 -15.80 29.64
C PRO A 66 30.00 -14.71 29.07
N ASP A 67 30.45 -14.88 27.81
CA ASP A 67 31.27 -13.91 27.07
C ASP A 67 30.45 -12.97 26.15
N SER A 68 29.11 -13.10 26.08
CA SER A 68 28.26 -12.26 25.22
C SER A 68 27.98 -10.89 25.86
N GLU A 69 28.18 -9.80 25.09
CA GLU A 69 27.87 -8.43 25.50
C GLU A 69 26.35 -8.16 25.54
N PHE A 70 25.54 -9.00 24.88
CA PHE A 70 24.10 -8.83 24.77
C PHE A 70 23.33 -9.81 25.64
N LYS A 71 22.24 -9.32 26.26
CA LYS A 71 21.33 -10.14 27.06
C LYS A 71 20.56 -11.16 26.22
N TYR A 72 20.25 -10.81 24.97
CA TYR A 72 19.58 -11.68 24.03
C TYR A 72 20.27 -11.60 22.66
N GLU A 73 20.52 -12.76 22.05
CA GLU A 73 21.02 -12.86 20.68
C GLU A 73 20.04 -13.70 19.84
N TRP A 74 19.46 -13.08 18.82
CA TRP A 74 18.49 -13.72 17.92
C TRP A 74 19.02 -13.69 16.49
N VAL A 75 18.73 -14.73 15.72
CA VAL A 75 19.16 -14.88 14.33
C VAL A 75 18.01 -15.30 13.43
N THR A 76 18.11 -14.99 12.14
CA THR A 76 17.20 -15.51 11.12
C THR A 76 17.22 -17.03 11.11
N HIS A 77 16.03 -17.61 11.13
CA HIS A 77 15.76 -19.00 10.86
C HIS A 77 14.89 -19.08 9.61
N VAL A 78 15.41 -19.65 8.53
CA VAL A 78 14.66 -19.90 7.29
C VAL A 78 13.94 -21.23 7.43
N ASP A 79 12.66 -21.27 7.05
CA ASP A 79 11.87 -22.50 7.10
C ASP A 79 12.33 -23.49 6.03
N SER A 80 11.97 -24.77 6.18
CA SER A 80 12.44 -25.85 5.29
C SER A 80 12.04 -25.70 3.82
N ASP A 81 11.08 -24.84 3.51
CA ASP A 81 10.67 -24.52 2.14
C ASP A 81 11.47 -23.36 1.51
N GLY A 82 12.33 -22.69 2.28
CA GLY A 82 13.10 -21.53 1.86
C GLY A 82 12.29 -20.26 1.65
N LYS A 83 10.96 -20.29 1.76
CA LYS A 83 10.07 -19.19 1.37
C LYS A 83 9.73 -18.26 2.53
N ASN A 84 9.68 -18.81 3.73
CA ASN A 84 9.37 -18.08 4.94
C ASN A 84 10.57 -18.05 5.87
N TRP A 85 10.59 -17.06 6.76
CA TRP A 85 11.63 -16.93 7.77
C TRP A 85 11.03 -16.37 9.07
N SER A 86 11.70 -16.66 10.18
CA SER A 86 11.39 -16.13 11.49
C SER A 86 12.68 -15.80 12.24
N ILE A 87 12.56 -15.16 13.40
CA ILE A 87 13.68 -14.88 14.30
C ILE A 87 13.64 -15.85 15.49
N THR A 88 14.79 -16.46 15.79
CA THR A 88 14.91 -17.44 16.88
C THR A 88 16.14 -17.14 17.74
N ALA A 89 16.15 -17.63 18.98
CA ALA A 89 17.32 -17.49 19.85
C ALA A 89 18.51 -18.23 19.22
N LYS A 90 19.67 -17.58 19.18
CA LYS A 90 20.90 -18.09 18.54
C LYS A 90 21.30 -19.48 19.03
N GLU A 91 21.07 -19.78 20.31
CA GLU A 91 21.33 -21.09 20.94
C GLU A 91 20.46 -22.22 20.39
N LYS A 92 19.25 -21.89 19.91
CA LYS A 92 18.29 -22.86 19.35
C LYS A 92 18.39 -22.98 17.85
N ALA A 93 19.17 -22.13 17.20
CA ALA A 93 19.38 -22.22 15.76
C ALA A 93 20.22 -23.48 15.49
N LEU A 94 19.57 -24.53 14.98
CA LEU A 94 20.25 -25.76 14.58
C LEU A 94 21.24 -25.42 13.44
N PRO A 95 22.49 -25.91 13.49
CA PRO A 95 23.47 -25.67 12.43
C PRO A 95 23.01 -26.10 11.03
N GLU A 96 22.10 -27.08 10.97
CA GLU A 96 21.57 -27.64 9.72
C GLU A 96 20.43 -26.79 9.11
N ALA A 97 19.66 -26.06 9.94
CA ALA A 97 18.56 -25.20 9.48
C ALA A 97 19.02 -23.83 8.96
N GLN A 98 20.28 -23.46 9.20
CA GLN A 98 20.89 -22.24 8.67
C GLN A 98 21.35 -22.37 7.20
N ASN A 99 21.23 -23.56 6.59
CA ASN A 99 21.81 -23.84 5.27
C ASN A 99 20.83 -23.74 4.10
N GLU A 100 19.52 -23.65 4.36
CA GLU A 100 18.57 -23.44 3.25
C GLU A 100 18.59 -21.97 2.84
N PRO A 101 19.00 -21.65 1.60
CA PRO A 101 19.03 -20.27 1.13
C PRO A 101 17.62 -19.73 1.05
N PHE A 102 17.42 -18.52 1.54
CA PHE A 102 16.12 -17.84 1.43
C PHE A 102 15.79 -17.58 -0.04
N VAL A 103 14.61 -18.03 -0.45
CA VAL A 103 14.07 -17.85 -1.80
C VAL A 103 13.27 -16.56 -1.82
N GLY A 104 13.97 -15.44 -1.95
CA GLY A 104 13.33 -14.13 -2.01
C GLY A 104 14.32 -12.97 -2.07
N ASP A 105 13.81 -11.77 -1.80
CA ASP A 105 14.61 -10.55 -1.75
C ASP A 105 15.00 -10.24 -0.30
N GLU A 106 16.17 -10.72 0.12
CA GLU A 106 16.69 -10.50 1.48
C GLU A 106 16.80 -9.00 1.82
N GLN A 107 17.17 -8.17 0.83
CA GLN A 107 17.32 -6.73 1.06
C GLN A 107 15.98 -6.07 1.35
N LEU A 108 14.92 -6.48 0.65
CA LEU A 108 13.57 -6.01 0.94
C LEU A 108 13.11 -6.44 2.34
N GLN A 109 13.45 -7.65 2.77
CA GLN A 109 13.16 -8.14 4.13
C GLN A 109 13.89 -7.31 5.19
N ILE A 110 15.18 -7.02 4.99
CA ILE A 110 15.99 -6.19 5.88
C ILE A 110 15.41 -4.77 5.98
N VAL A 111 15.05 -4.16 4.85
CA VAL A 111 14.51 -2.79 4.80
C VAL A 111 13.12 -2.72 5.43
N ALA A 112 12.26 -3.73 5.24
CA ALA A 112 10.97 -3.84 5.92
C ALA A 112 11.15 -4.01 7.44
N PHE A 113 12.05 -4.90 7.88
CA PHE A 113 12.33 -5.09 9.30
C PHE A 113 12.92 -3.83 9.94
N THR A 114 13.76 -3.08 9.22
CA THR A 114 14.27 -1.77 9.66
C THR A 114 13.15 -0.76 9.87
N ALA A 115 12.17 -0.72 8.96
CA ALA A 115 11.00 0.15 9.10
C ALA A 115 10.14 -0.22 10.32
N LEU A 116 9.93 -1.53 10.55
CA LEU A 116 9.25 -2.04 11.74
C LEU A 116 9.96 -1.64 13.04
N LEU A 117 11.29 -1.86 13.12
CA LEU A 117 12.08 -1.48 14.29
C LEU A 117 12.08 0.04 14.50
N SER A 118 12.12 0.83 13.43
CA SER A 118 12.03 2.29 13.52
C SER A 118 10.70 2.72 14.12
N ALA A 119 9.58 2.12 13.68
CA ALA A 119 8.26 2.38 14.26
C ALA A 119 8.21 2.00 15.75
N LEU A 120 8.75 0.84 16.15
CA LEU A 120 8.81 0.38 17.55
C LEU A 120 9.64 1.30 18.45
N ASN A 121 10.65 1.96 17.90
CA ASN A 121 11.50 2.91 18.62
C ASN A 121 11.00 4.36 18.51
N CYS A 122 9.79 4.58 17.97
CA CYS A 122 9.23 5.92 17.71
C CYS A 122 10.15 6.82 16.84
N LEU A 123 10.91 6.20 15.94
CA LEU A 123 11.74 6.90 14.95
C LEU A 123 10.97 7.06 13.63
N PRO A 124 11.34 8.04 12.78
CA PRO A 124 10.75 8.19 11.45
C PRO A 124 10.88 6.89 10.65
N MET A 125 9.73 6.40 10.15
CA MET A 125 9.68 5.22 9.30
C MET A 125 9.78 5.63 7.83
N GLU A 126 10.60 4.92 7.07
CA GLU A 126 10.73 5.12 5.63
C GLU A 126 10.08 3.98 4.84
N ILE A 127 9.14 4.33 3.96
CA ILE A 127 8.47 3.39 3.05
C ILE A 127 8.84 3.76 1.62
N GLN A 128 9.47 2.83 0.90
CA GLN A 128 10.00 3.06 -0.44
C GLN A 128 9.00 2.72 -1.54
N ASN A 129 8.18 1.68 -1.33
CA ASN A 129 7.24 1.15 -2.30
C ASN A 129 6.13 0.33 -1.62
N ALA A 130 5.11 -0.05 -2.40
CA ALA A 130 3.95 -0.81 -1.94
C ALA A 130 4.34 -2.17 -1.36
N ARG A 131 5.25 -2.89 -2.03
CA ARG A 131 5.70 -4.22 -1.62
C ARG A 131 6.34 -4.21 -0.24
N GLN A 132 7.17 -3.20 0.06
CA GLN A 132 7.74 -3.01 1.38
C GLN A 132 6.64 -2.77 2.42
N LEU A 133 5.64 -1.93 2.15
CA LEU A 133 4.57 -1.67 3.12
C LEU A 133 3.72 -2.90 3.42
N CYS A 134 3.37 -3.70 2.41
CA CYS A 134 2.68 -4.98 2.61
C CYS A 134 3.49 -5.89 3.54
N LEU A 135 4.80 -6.01 3.29
CA LEU A 135 5.69 -6.83 4.10
C LEU A 135 5.84 -6.30 5.54
N VAL A 136 6.00 -4.99 5.73
CA VAL A 136 6.00 -4.37 7.07
C VAL A 136 4.69 -4.67 7.80
N THR A 137 3.57 -4.65 7.09
CA THR A 137 2.25 -4.95 7.67
C THR A 137 2.14 -6.40 8.11
N GLU A 138 2.62 -7.35 7.29
CA GLU A 138 2.67 -8.77 7.65
C GLU A 138 3.55 -9.03 8.87
N MET A 139 4.75 -8.43 8.91
CA MET A 139 5.63 -8.52 10.08
C MET A 139 5.00 -7.89 11.32
N ALA A 140 4.29 -6.77 11.17
CA ALA A 140 3.61 -6.12 12.27
C ALA A 140 2.45 -6.96 12.83
N ASP A 141 1.70 -7.65 11.96
CA ASP A 141 0.67 -8.61 12.34
C ASP A 141 1.29 -9.78 13.13
N TYR A 142 2.35 -10.39 12.59
CA TYR A 142 3.10 -11.45 13.26
C TYR A 142 3.65 -11.04 14.63
N CYS A 143 4.29 -9.86 14.71
CA CYS A 143 4.83 -9.31 15.95
C CYS A 143 3.78 -8.63 16.85
N ARG A 144 2.50 -8.64 16.48
CA ARG A 144 1.39 -8.03 17.23
C ARG A 144 1.59 -6.54 17.54
N VAL A 145 2.01 -5.77 16.54
CA VAL A 145 2.36 -4.34 16.63
C VAL A 145 1.73 -3.48 15.53
N LEU A 146 0.63 -3.94 14.91
CA LEU A 146 -0.12 -3.20 13.89
C LEU A 146 -0.46 -1.75 14.32
N PRO A 147 -0.93 -1.46 15.56
CA PRO A 147 -1.22 -0.08 15.97
C PRO A 147 -0.01 0.84 15.97
N VAL A 148 1.18 0.31 16.30
CA VAL A 148 2.43 1.09 16.32
C VAL A 148 2.84 1.47 14.91
N VAL A 149 2.79 0.52 13.99
CA VAL A 149 3.09 0.76 12.57
C VAL A 149 2.06 1.69 11.94
N SER A 150 0.77 1.53 12.24
CA SER A 150 -0.29 2.41 11.73
C SER A 150 -0.04 3.87 12.10
N ASN A 151 0.32 4.13 13.36
CA ASN A 151 0.65 5.48 13.83
C ASN A 151 1.90 6.05 13.15
N ALA A 152 2.95 5.25 12.99
CA ALA A 152 4.18 5.67 12.30
C ALA A 152 3.95 5.90 10.80
N LEU A 153 3.00 5.18 10.19
CA LEU A 153 2.71 5.27 8.76
C LEU A 153 2.18 6.64 8.35
N TYR A 154 1.39 7.30 9.22
CA TYR A 154 0.82 8.62 8.92
C TYR A 154 1.91 9.60 8.45
N SER A 155 3.01 9.75 9.20
CA SER A 155 4.09 10.65 8.80
C SER A 155 4.91 10.13 7.62
N ALA A 156 5.01 8.81 7.43
CA ALA A 156 5.81 8.19 6.38
C ALA A 156 5.22 8.34 4.97
N ILE A 157 3.89 8.39 4.85
CA ILE A 157 3.20 8.47 3.55
C ILE A 157 2.95 9.91 3.09
N PHE A 158 2.76 10.85 4.03
CA PHE A 158 2.52 12.25 3.66
C PHE A 158 3.80 12.91 3.11
N GLY A 159 3.78 13.25 1.82
CA GLY A 159 4.92 13.86 1.12
C GLY A 159 5.79 12.86 0.36
N ASN A 160 5.50 11.56 0.46
CA ASN A 160 6.20 10.52 -0.27
C ASN A 160 5.59 10.32 -1.67
N THR A 161 5.94 11.19 -2.61
CA THR A 161 5.39 11.17 -3.97
C THR A 161 5.69 9.88 -4.72
N ARG A 162 6.82 9.23 -4.42
CA ARG A 162 7.22 7.97 -5.06
C ARG A 162 6.30 6.83 -4.63
N PHE A 163 6.05 6.69 -3.34
CA PHE A 163 5.11 5.70 -2.82
C PHE A 163 3.69 5.95 -3.34
N VAL A 164 3.23 7.21 -3.33
CA VAL A 164 1.89 7.56 -3.83
C VAL A 164 1.71 7.21 -5.31
N ALA A 165 2.75 7.37 -6.14
CA ALA A 165 2.71 6.99 -7.55
C ALA A 165 2.55 5.48 -7.78
N ASP A 166 2.95 4.66 -6.81
CA ASP A 166 2.93 3.19 -6.80
C ASP A 166 1.57 2.61 -6.36
N ILE A 167 0.74 3.40 -5.65
CA ILE A 167 -0.58 2.96 -5.15
C ILE A 167 -1.50 2.46 -6.28
N PRO A 168 -1.64 3.15 -7.43
CA PRO A 168 -2.56 2.71 -8.47
C PRO A 168 -2.16 1.41 -9.15
N GLU A 169 -0.97 0.85 -8.96
CA GLU A 169 -0.59 -0.45 -9.54
C GLU A 169 -0.72 -1.57 -8.51
N ASN A 170 -0.63 -1.24 -7.23
CA ASN A 170 -0.65 -2.18 -6.12
C ASN A 170 -1.89 -2.02 -5.21
N SER A 171 -2.95 -1.41 -5.74
CA SER A 171 -4.11 -0.95 -4.96
C SER A 171 -4.83 -2.07 -4.21
N ILE A 172 -4.85 -3.29 -4.75
CA ILE A 172 -5.47 -4.47 -4.11
C ILE A 172 -4.69 -4.87 -2.86
N ALA A 173 -3.39 -5.17 -3.02
CA ALA A 173 -2.53 -5.58 -1.91
C ALA A 173 -2.42 -4.47 -0.84
N LEU A 174 -2.37 -3.21 -1.27
CA LEU A 174 -2.35 -2.07 -0.36
C LEU A 174 -3.69 -1.82 0.33
N LEU A 175 -4.83 -2.16 -0.29
CA LEU A 175 -6.14 -2.06 0.35
C LEU A 175 -6.22 -3.02 1.55
N GLU A 176 -5.71 -4.25 1.39
CA GLU A 176 -5.63 -5.23 2.48
C GLU A 176 -4.65 -4.79 3.57
N ALA A 177 -3.49 -4.26 3.19
CA ALA A 177 -2.54 -3.71 4.15
C ALA A 177 -3.16 -2.51 4.92
N ALA A 178 -3.85 -1.61 4.21
CA ALA A 178 -4.53 -0.47 4.82
C ALA A 178 -5.67 -0.89 5.76
N LEU A 179 -6.39 -1.97 5.41
CA LEU A 179 -7.40 -2.60 6.25
C LEU A 179 -6.80 -3.11 7.56
N LYS A 180 -5.72 -3.90 7.51
CA LYS A 180 -5.04 -4.41 8.71
C LYS A 180 -4.47 -3.29 9.58
N LEU A 181 -3.88 -2.28 8.96
CA LEU A 181 -3.33 -1.12 9.67
C LEU A 181 -4.42 -0.13 10.14
N ARG A 182 -5.68 -0.27 9.69
CA ARG A 182 -6.75 0.71 9.92
C ARG A 182 -6.34 2.13 9.51
N ASN A 183 -5.59 2.26 8.42
CA ASN A 183 -5.10 3.56 7.95
C ASN A 183 -6.11 4.19 6.98
N LYS A 184 -6.96 5.09 7.49
CA LYS A 184 -8.05 5.71 6.72
C LYS A 184 -7.59 6.39 5.42
N PRO A 185 -6.54 7.25 5.41
CA PRO A 185 -6.12 7.91 4.18
C PRO A 185 -5.66 6.93 3.10
N LEU A 186 -4.84 5.93 3.47
CA LEU A 186 -4.38 4.92 2.53
C LEU A 186 -5.54 4.05 2.04
N PHE A 187 -6.45 3.64 2.93
CA PHE A 187 -7.61 2.85 2.57
C PHE A 187 -8.49 3.56 1.55
N ARG A 188 -8.82 4.85 1.79
CA ARG A 188 -9.64 5.66 0.87
C ARG A 188 -9.04 5.73 -0.54
N ASP A 189 -7.76 6.06 -0.65
CA ASP A 189 -7.10 6.17 -1.97
C ASP A 189 -6.99 4.81 -2.67
N CYS A 190 -6.57 3.76 -1.94
CA CYS A 190 -6.54 2.40 -2.48
C CYS A 190 -7.93 1.95 -2.95
N PHE A 191 -8.98 2.23 -2.18
CA PHE A 191 -10.35 1.87 -2.51
C PHE A 191 -10.82 2.58 -3.79
N ILE A 192 -10.57 3.88 -3.93
CA ILE A 192 -10.85 4.63 -5.16
C ILE A 192 -10.13 4.00 -6.37
N HIS A 193 -8.87 3.58 -6.21
CA HIS A 193 -8.12 2.92 -7.29
C HIS A 193 -8.64 1.52 -7.62
N VAL A 194 -9.13 0.76 -6.64
CA VAL A 194 -9.77 -0.55 -6.85
C VAL A 194 -11.10 -0.42 -7.60
N LEU A 195 -11.83 0.68 -7.41
CA LEU A 195 -13.03 0.99 -8.19
C LEU A 195 -12.75 1.41 -9.65
N GLY A 196 -11.49 1.66 -10.00
CA GLY A 196 -11.08 1.94 -11.38
C GLY A 196 -10.27 0.79 -11.99
N PRO A 197 -9.97 0.84 -13.30
CA PRO A 197 -10.57 1.65 -14.37
C PRO A 197 -12.04 1.29 -14.67
N SER A 198 -12.84 2.20 -15.23
CA SER A 198 -14.30 1.98 -15.40
C SER A 198 -14.69 0.81 -16.30
N ASN A 199 -13.78 0.39 -17.17
CA ASN A 199 -14.00 -0.71 -18.11
C ASN A 199 -13.54 -2.05 -17.53
N GLU A 200 -12.64 -2.03 -16.56
CA GLU A 200 -12.05 -3.21 -15.94
C GLU A 200 -11.85 -2.94 -14.43
N PRO A 201 -12.94 -2.91 -13.66
CA PRO A 201 -12.87 -2.76 -12.21
C PRO A 201 -11.98 -3.81 -11.57
N ARG A 202 -10.97 -3.37 -10.82
CA ARG A 202 -10.07 -4.26 -10.07
C ARG A 202 -10.71 -4.87 -8.84
N CYS A 203 -11.90 -4.41 -8.45
CA CYS A 203 -12.67 -5.01 -7.36
C CYS A 203 -13.03 -6.48 -7.61
N LEU A 204 -13.00 -6.93 -8.87
CA LEU A 204 -13.28 -8.31 -9.24
C LEU A 204 -12.17 -9.27 -8.78
N ASP A 205 -10.96 -8.75 -8.61
CA ASP A 205 -9.77 -9.51 -8.21
C ASP A 205 -9.57 -9.55 -6.69
N LEU A 206 -10.47 -8.92 -5.91
CA LEU A 206 -10.43 -8.99 -4.46
C LEU A 206 -10.72 -10.42 -3.99
N GLU A 207 -10.04 -10.87 -2.94
CA GLU A 207 -10.35 -12.16 -2.30
C GLU A 207 -11.31 -11.98 -1.12
N ASN A 208 -11.15 -10.90 -0.36
CA ASN A 208 -11.93 -10.60 0.84
C ASN A 208 -13.40 -10.24 0.51
N GLU A 209 -14.36 -11.01 1.03
CA GLU A 209 -15.80 -10.84 0.79
C GLU A 209 -16.36 -9.52 1.34
N ASP A 210 -15.90 -9.04 2.50
CA ASP A 210 -16.35 -7.76 3.06
C ASP A 210 -15.94 -6.58 2.16
N LEU A 211 -14.71 -6.64 1.62
CA LEU A 211 -14.22 -5.66 0.65
C LEU A 211 -14.97 -5.74 -0.68
N LYS A 212 -15.33 -6.95 -1.13
CA LYS A 212 -16.16 -7.12 -2.34
C LYS A 212 -17.54 -6.51 -2.16
N GLU A 213 -18.18 -6.72 -1.01
CA GLU A 213 -19.50 -6.18 -0.73
C GLU A 213 -19.46 -4.64 -0.68
N LEU A 214 -18.45 -4.07 -0.04
CA LEU A 214 -18.22 -2.63 -0.02
C LEU A 214 -18.00 -2.08 -1.44
N CYS A 215 -17.19 -2.76 -2.26
CA CYS A 215 -16.99 -2.39 -3.66
C CYS A 215 -18.30 -2.47 -4.45
N ARG A 216 -19.10 -3.52 -4.26
CA ARG A 216 -20.39 -3.70 -4.94
C ARG A 216 -21.34 -2.56 -4.62
N ALA A 217 -21.46 -2.19 -3.34
CA ALA A 217 -22.26 -1.05 -2.90
C ALA A 217 -21.79 0.25 -3.57
N ALA A 218 -20.47 0.48 -3.58
CA ALA A 218 -19.87 1.64 -4.23
C ALA A 218 -20.13 1.68 -5.75
N PHE A 219 -20.03 0.55 -6.45
CA PHE A 219 -20.34 0.44 -7.87
C PHE A 219 -21.81 0.71 -8.17
N MET A 220 -22.72 0.21 -7.34
CA MET A 220 -24.15 0.47 -7.48
C MET A 220 -24.45 1.96 -7.30
N GLN A 221 -23.80 2.62 -6.33
CA GLN A 221 -23.92 4.07 -6.15
C GLN A 221 -23.37 4.84 -7.36
N LEU A 222 -22.22 4.42 -7.91
CA LEU A 222 -21.65 5.01 -9.11
C LEU A 222 -22.60 4.90 -10.31
N ILE A 223 -23.19 3.73 -10.53
CA ILE A 223 -24.16 3.49 -11.61
C ILE A 223 -25.40 4.36 -11.40
N HIS A 224 -25.90 4.47 -10.17
CA HIS A 224 -27.02 5.34 -9.84
C HIS A 224 -26.71 6.81 -10.19
N ASP A 225 -25.59 7.34 -9.70
CA ASP A 225 -25.17 8.73 -9.96
C ASP A 225 -24.98 8.99 -11.47
N LEU A 226 -24.43 8.02 -12.21
CA LEU A 226 -24.31 8.10 -13.67
C LEU A 226 -25.66 8.14 -14.39
N ASN A 227 -26.63 7.33 -13.95
CA ASN A 227 -27.97 7.29 -14.53
C ASN A 227 -28.76 8.58 -14.26
N VAL A 228 -28.61 9.14 -13.05
CA VAL A 228 -29.18 10.45 -12.70
C VAL A 228 -28.60 11.52 -13.63
N LEU A 229 -27.26 11.60 -13.73
CA LEU A 229 -26.60 12.56 -14.60
C LEU A 229 -26.99 12.37 -16.08
N HIS A 230 -27.09 11.13 -16.55
CA HIS A 230 -27.50 10.85 -17.92
C HIS A 230 -28.92 11.33 -18.21
N SER A 231 -29.84 11.13 -17.26
CA SER A 231 -31.22 11.63 -17.38
C SER A 231 -31.25 13.15 -17.46
N GLU A 232 -30.45 13.85 -16.65
CA GLU A 232 -30.34 15.31 -16.69
C GLU A 232 -29.73 15.82 -18.01
N ILE A 233 -28.76 15.10 -18.59
CA ILE A 233 -28.22 15.40 -19.91
C ILE A 233 -29.33 15.30 -20.97
N LEU A 234 -30.11 14.21 -20.96
CA LEU A 234 -31.18 14.00 -21.93
C LEU A 234 -32.28 15.07 -21.83
N GLU A 235 -32.68 15.45 -20.61
CA GLU A 235 -33.65 16.53 -20.41
C GLU A 235 -33.17 17.86 -21.02
N LEU A 236 -31.88 18.20 -20.86
CA LEU A 236 -31.30 19.40 -21.44
C LEU A 236 -31.11 19.31 -22.96
N GLU A 237 -30.73 18.13 -23.49
CA GLU A 237 -30.67 17.90 -24.94
C GLU A 237 -32.06 18.06 -25.57
N LEU A 238 -33.12 17.53 -24.94
CA LEU A 238 -34.50 17.65 -25.43
C LEU A 238 -35.05 19.08 -25.37
N ALA A 239 -34.66 19.85 -24.35
CA ALA A 239 -35.02 21.24 -24.23
C ALA A 239 -34.20 22.17 -25.17
N ASP A 240 -33.16 21.62 -25.84
CA ASP A 240 -32.15 22.29 -26.68
C ASP A 240 -31.73 23.68 -26.16
N CYS A 241 -31.53 23.76 -24.86
CA CYS A 241 -31.21 25.01 -24.21
C CYS A 241 -29.82 25.49 -24.63
N ASP A 242 -29.72 26.72 -25.14
CA ASP A 242 -28.46 27.34 -25.58
C ASP A 242 -27.69 26.50 -26.65
N GLY A 243 -28.38 25.68 -27.44
CA GLY A 243 -27.75 24.83 -28.47
C GLY A 243 -26.94 23.66 -27.88
N PHE A 244 -27.23 23.26 -26.64
CA PHE A 244 -26.53 22.19 -25.93
C PHE A 244 -26.56 20.86 -26.69
N ALA A 245 -27.69 20.49 -27.32
CA ALA A 245 -27.78 19.25 -28.08
C ALA A 245 -26.77 19.23 -29.25
N THR A 246 -26.63 20.37 -29.94
CA THR A 246 -25.63 20.53 -31.00
C THR A 246 -24.20 20.47 -30.45
N ALA A 247 -23.96 21.05 -29.27
CA ALA A 247 -22.64 21.00 -28.63
C ALA A 247 -22.26 19.57 -28.22
N VAL A 248 -23.17 18.81 -27.59
CA VAL A 248 -22.94 17.41 -27.23
C VAL A 248 -22.78 16.54 -28.49
N PHE A 249 -23.57 16.77 -29.54
CA PHE A 249 -23.38 16.10 -30.82
C PHE A 249 -21.99 16.35 -31.41
N ASN A 250 -21.49 17.60 -31.32
CA ASN A 250 -20.14 17.93 -31.77
C ASN A 250 -19.05 17.27 -30.91
N VAL A 251 -19.24 17.11 -29.60
CA VAL A 251 -18.34 16.31 -28.75
C VAL A 251 -18.30 14.86 -29.24
N LYS A 252 -19.47 14.23 -29.46
CA LYS A 252 -19.58 12.85 -29.98
C LYS A 252 -18.92 12.71 -31.36
N LYS A 253 -19.04 13.73 -32.24
CA LYS A 253 -18.52 13.72 -33.61
C LYS A 253 -17.03 14.05 -33.74
N SER A 254 -16.49 14.92 -32.90
CA SER A 254 -15.08 15.38 -32.97
C SER A 254 -14.09 14.37 -32.43
N LYS A 255 -14.54 13.47 -31.56
CA LYS A 255 -13.68 12.56 -30.77
C LYS A 255 -14.21 11.08 -30.75
N PRO A 256 -14.75 10.51 -31.85
CA PRO A 256 -15.48 9.23 -31.81
C PRO A 256 -14.58 8.04 -31.41
N THR A 257 -13.30 8.07 -31.76
CA THR A 257 -12.32 7.01 -31.43
C THR A 257 -11.62 7.22 -30.10
N SER A 258 -11.59 8.44 -29.54
CA SER A 258 -10.88 8.71 -28.27
C SER A 258 -11.71 8.39 -27.03
N PHE A 259 -13.04 8.26 -27.17
CA PHE A 259 -13.90 7.78 -26.09
C PHE A 259 -13.99 6.27 -26.04
N ILE A 260 -13.31 5.55 -26.93
CA ILE A 260 -13.47 4.12 -27.10
C ILE A 260 -12.11 3.47 -26.89
N ASN A 261 -12.03 2.49 -25.99
CA ASN A 261 -10.79 1.74 -25.78
C ASN A 261 -10.56 0.72 -26.92
N SER A 262 -9.45 -0.02 -26.88
CA SER A 262 -9.13 -1.09 -27.84
C SER A 262 -10.26 -2.11 -28.03
N ASP A 263 -11.05 -2.35 -26.98
CA ASP A 263 -12.12 -3.36 -26.95
C ASP A 263 -13.48 -2.80 -27.38
N ARG A 264 -13.49 -1.58 -27.93
CA ARG A 264 -14.70 -0.86 -28.34
C ARG A 264 -15.63 -0.43 -27.20
N ASN A 265 -15.15 -0.43 -25.96
CA ASN A 265 -15.89 0.04 -24.79
C ASN A 265 -15.71 1.54 -24.58
N MET A 266 -16.80 2.23 -24.23
CA MET A 266 -16.78 3.65 -23.94
C MET A 266 -16.04 3.94 -22.62
N ILE A 267 -15.00 4.77 -22.68
CA ILE A 267 -14.28 5.35 -21.54
C ILE A 267 -15.18 6.41 -20.91
N LYS A 268 -16.09 5.95 -20.04
CA LYS A 268 -17.15 6.80 -19.44
C LYS A 268 -16.56 8.07 -18.79
N PRO A 269 -15.53 8.02 -17.94
CA PRO A 269 -15.02 9.23 -17.29
C PRO A 269 -14.52 10.28 -18.29
N TYR A 270 -13.84 9.85 -19.36
CA TYR A 270 -13.38 10.76 -20.42
C TYR A 270 -14.55 11.39 -21.18
N TYR A 271 -15.59 10.60 -21.50
CA TYR A 271 -16.81 11.10 -22.14
C TYR A 271 -17.54 12.15 -21.29
N TYR A 272 -17.78 11.86 -20.00
CA TYR A 272 -18.47 12.81 -19.11
C TYR A 272 -17.66 14.08 -18.87
N ARG A 273 -16.32 14.00 -18.78
CA ARG A 273 -15.46 15.20 -18.73
C ARG A 273 -15.60 16.06 -19.99
N ALA A 274 -15.64 15.46 -21.17
CA ALA A 274 -15.81 16.20 -22.42
C ALA A 274 -17.20 16.87 -22.54
N ILE A 275 -18.25 16.24 -22.01
CA ILE A 275 -19.57 16.88 -21.94
C ILE A 275 -19.56 18.06 -20.98
N TYR A 276 -18.92 17.92 -19.81
CA TYR A 276 -18.88 18.98 -18.79
C TYR A 276 -18.37 20.31 -19.35
N GLU A 277 -17.38 20.27 -20.26
CA GLU A 277 -16.81 21.47 -20.91
C GLU A 277 -17.82 22.22 -21.79
N VAL A 278 -18.81 21.52 -22.35
CA VAL A 278 -19.84 22.12 -23.21
C VAL A 278 -21.15 22.45 -22.48
N VAL A 279 -21.24 22.14 -21.18
CA VAL A 279 -22.43 22.48 -20.38
C VAL A 279 -22.59 24.01 -20.29
N PRO A 280 -23.79 24.55 -20.56
CA PRO A 280 -24.03 26.00 -20.49
C PRO A 280 -23.66 26.57 -19.12
N LYS A 281 -22.87 27.65 -19.11
CA LYS A 281 -22.46 28.33 -17.86
C LYS A 281 -23.55 29.23 -17.27
N LYS A 282 -24.68 29.40 -17.95
CA LYS A 282 -25.74 30.33 -17.54
C LYS A 282 -26.54 29.76 -16.35
N PRO A 283 -26.82 30.58 -15.32
CA PRO A 283 -27.35 30.12 -14.04
C PRO A 283 -28.79 29.57 -14.07
N LYS A 284 -29.56 29.86 -15.11
CA LYS A 284 -30.97 29.41 -15.21
C LYS A 284 -31.16 28.00 -15.74
N THR A 285 -30.15 27.43 -16.41
CA THR A 285 -30.34 26.19 -17.18
C THR A 285 -29.23 25.17 -16.96
N GLY A 286 -28.00 25.62 -16.67
CA GLY A 286 -26.85 24.73 -16.49
C GLY A 286 -26.47 24.42 -15.04
N THR A 287 -26.96 25.15 -14.04
CA THR A 287 -26.43 25.07 -12.67
C THR A 287 -26.60 23.67 -12.06
N LYS A 288 -27.82 23.12 -12.11
CA LYS A 288 -28.13 21.79 -11.54
C LYS A 288 -27.24 20.69 -12.13
N ILE A 289 -27.16 20.62 -13.46
CA ILE A 289 -26.34 19.60 -14.13
C ILE A 289 -24.84 19.81 -13.88
N ARG A 290 -24.37 21.07 -13.78
CA ARG A 290 -22.97 21.36 -13.45
C ARG A 290 -22.62 20.91 -12.04
N ASP A 291 -23.55 21.02 -11.09
CA ASP A 291 -23.37 20.50 -9.73
C ASP A 291 -23.31 18.97 -9.73
N SER A 292 -24.19 18.30 -10.49
CA SER A 292 -24.14 16.84 -10.68
C SER A 292 -22.81 16.38 -11.30
N PHE A 293 -22.32 17.07 -12.34
CA PHE A 293 -21.00 16.81 -12.92
C PHE A 293 -19.88 17.08 -11.92
N ALA A 294 -19.93 18.20 -11.19
CA ALA A 294 -18.91 18.56 -10.21
C ALA A 294 -18.82 17.51 -9.10
N LYS A 295 -19.95 16.94 -8.67
CA LYS A 295 -19.99 15.81 -7.73
C LYS A 295 -19.34 14.57 -8.33
N LEU A 296 -19.74 14.14 -9.53
CA LEU A 296 -19.26 12.91 -10.18
C LEU A 296 -17.78 12.98 -10.61
N LEU A 297 -17.31 14.16 -11.00
CA LEU A 297 -15.95 14.38 -11.49
C LEU A 297 -15.01 14.93 -10.40
N ALA A 298 -15.48 15.05 -9.16
CA ALA A 298 -14.66 15.43 -8.03
C ALA A 298 -13.49 14.46 -7.87
N ASN A 299 -12.32 15.01 -7.53
CA ASN A 299 -11.19 14.21 -7.07
C ASN A 299 -11.20 14.18 -5.54
N LYS A 300 -11.36 12.98 -4.97
CA LYS A 300 -11.38 12.72 -3.53
C LYS A 300 -10.13 11.99 -3.03
N LEU A 301 -9.10 11.84 -3.87
CA LEU A 301 -7.80 11.32 -3.44
C LEU A 301 -7.17 12.25 -2.39
N VAL A 302 -6.69 11.67 -1.30
CA VAL A 302 -6.14 12.37 -0.11
C VAL A 302 -4.62 12.42 -0.15
N LEU A 303 -3.98 11.35 -0.62
CA LEU A 303 -2.53 11.19 -0.68
C LEU A 303 -1.96 11.73 -1.99
N ASP A 304 -2.65 11.50 -3.12
CA ASP A 304 -2.27 12.08 -4.41
C ASP A 304 -2.70 13.54 -4.52
N ARG A 305 -1.79 14.43 -4.11
CA ARG A 305 -1.95 15.89 -4.19
C ARG A 305 -1.40 16.48 -5.49
N THR A 306 -1.01 15.65 -6.45
CA THR A 306 -0.46 16.16 -7.70
C THR A 306 -1.57 16.82 -8.53
N LYS A 307 -1.40 18.10 -8.91
CA LYS A 307 -2.42 18.87 -9.65
C LYS A 307 -2.63 18.38 -11.09
N TYR A 308 -1.89 17.36 -11.55
CA TYR A 308 -1.96 16.83 -12.93
C TYR A 308 -3.28 16.11 -13.25
N LEU A 309 -4.11 15.85 -12.23
CA LEU A 309 -5.38 15.13 -12.27
C LEU A 309 -6.51 15.77 -13.11
N GLN A 310 -6.43 17.06 -13.47
CA GLN A 310 -7.50 17.77 -14.17
C GLN A 310 -7.28 17.96 -15.68
N SER A 311 -6.18 17.47 -16.23
CA SER A 311 -5.90 17.58 -17.68
C SER A 311 -6.39 16.36 -18.46
N GLU A 312 -6.79 16.57 -19.72
CA GLU A 312 -7.29 15.53 -20.65
C GLU A 312 -6.30 14.36 -20.87
N GLU A 313 -5.05 14.46 -20.40
CA GLU A 313 -3.94 13.51 -20.60
C GLU A 313 -3.40 12.88 -19.29
N GLY A 314 -4.18 12.88 -18.20
CA GLY A 314 -3.74 12.33 -16.90
C GLY A 314 -3.83 10.80 -16.76
N LYS A 315 -3.14 10.23 -15.76
CA LYS A 315 -3.17 8.79 -15.36
C LYS A 315 -4.60 8.26 -15.06
N TYR A 316 -5.57 9.15 -14.89
CA TYR A 316 -6.93 8.86 -14.41
C TYR A 316 -8.03 9.13 -15.45
N THR A 317 -7.67 9.18 -16.74
CA THR A 317 -8.61 9.36 -17.85
C THR A 317 -9.75 8.32 -17.86
N ASN A 318 -9.48 7.10 -17.40
CA ASN A 318 -10.46 6.01 -17.32
C ASN A 318 -10.96 5.70 -15.90
N SER A 319 -10.83 6.64 -14.95
CA SER A 319 -11.30 6.43 -13.57
C SER A 319 -12.18 7.57 -13.06
N PHE A 320 -13.20 7.22 -12.29
CA PHE A 320 -13.93 8.16 -11.43
C PHE A 320 -13.25 8.20 -10.06
N LEU A 321 -13.03 9.40 -9.53
CA LEU A 321 -12.29 9.60 -8.29
C LEU A 321 -13.15 10.25 -7.18
N HIS A 322 -14.47 10.28 -7.35
CA HIS A 322 -15.38 11.02 -6.47
C HIS A 322 -15.88 10.24 -5.27
N PHE A 323 -15.48 8.96 -5.14
CA PHE A 323 -16.00 8.13 -4.09
C PHE A 323 -15.51 8.61 -2.72
N GLU A 324 -16.41 8.63 -1.74
CA GLU A 324 -16.16 9.12 -0.40
C GLU A 324 -16.81 8.14 0.59
N LEU A 325 -15.98 7.56 1.46
CA LEU A 325 -16.43 6.73 2.58
C LEU A 325 -16.64 7.63 3.79
N ALA A 326 -17.84 7.59 4.37
CA ALA A 326 -18.08 8.17 5.68
C ALA A 326 -17.23 7.44 6.72
N ASP A 327 -16.97 8.09 7.86
CA ASP A 327 -16.19 7.46 8.93
C ASP A 327 -16.89 6.22 9.52
N GLU A 328 -18.20 6.11 9.34
CA GLU A 328 -19.05 4.98 9.77
C GLU A 328 -18.99 3.80 8.79
N ASP A 329 -18.55 4.02 7.54
CA ASP A 329 -18.54 3.01 6.48
C ASP A 329 -17.24 2.17 6.46
N PHE A 330 -16.27 2.50 7.33
CA PHE A 330 -15.05 1.71 7.42
C PHE A 330 -15.34 0.35 8.07
N PRO A 331 -14.71 -0.74 7.57
CA PRO A 331 -14.94 -2.09 8.08
C PRO A 331 -14.26 -2.38 9.42
N TRP A 332 -13.91 -1.35 10.21
CA TRP A 332 -13.30 -1.48 11.53
C TRP A 332 -13.85 -0.47 12.53
N ASP A 333 -13.73 -0.79 13.81
CA ASP A 333 -14.10 0.10 14.91
C ASP A 333 -12.91 0.98 15.32
N ASP A 334 -13.07 2.30 15.24
CA ASP A 334 -12.07 3.29 15.69
C ASP A 334 -11.90 3.31 17.22
N SER A 335 -12.85 2.77 17.98
CA SER A 335 -12.80 2.74 19.45
C SER A 335 -11.90 1.63 20.00
N GLU A 336 -11.66 0.59 19.21
CA GLU A 336 -10.82 -0.55 19.57
C GLU A 336 -9.34 -0.17 19.51
N ARG A 337 -8.62 -0.37 20.62
CA ARG A 337 -7.21 0.01 20.77
C ARG A 337 -6.22 -1.16 20.66
N SER A 338 -6.73 -2.39 20.61
CA SER A 338 -5.94 -3.62 20.71
C SER A 338 -6.29 -4.60 19.59
N TRP A 339 -6.21 -4.13 18.35
CA TRP A 339 -6.44 -4.94 17.15
C TRP A 339 -5.16 -5.57 16.61
#